data_AF-A0A976QVP9-F1
#
_entry.id   AF-A0A976QVP9-F1
#
_cell.length_a   1.000
_cell.length_b   1.000
_cell.length_c   1.000
_cell.angle_alpha   90.00
_cell.angle_beta   90.00
_cell.angle_gamma   90.00
#
_symmetry.space_group_name_H-M   'P 1'
#
loop_
_entity.id
_entity.type
_entity.pdbx_description
1 polymer ?
#
loop_
_entity_poly.entity_id
_entity_poly.type
_entity_poly.pdbx_seq_one_letter_code
_entity_poly.pdbx_strand_id
1 'polypeptide(L)'
;MDKSDVQVHKAFQKQPTVSVKKLQKLGKRARYWKDVGMGFVTPKEAKEGHYVDKKCPFTGNVSIRGRVLKGMVLSHKMKNTLVMRVSYLHYVPKYNRFEKRHKNIPAHVSPCFTVSAGDIVTVGQCRPLSKTVRFNVLKVEKNEIFGNPRKQFRLF
;
A
#
# COMPACT_ATOMS: atom_id res chain seq x y z
N MET A 1 -17.09 -12.21 11.47
CA MET A 1 -15.97 -12.65 12.32
C MET A 1 -14.78 -11.74 12.03
N ASP A 2 -14.63 -10.69 12.82
CA ASP A 2 -13.61 -9.65 12.60
C ASP A 2 -12.20 -10.18 12.89
N LYS A 3 -11.34 -10.15 11.87
CA LYS A 3 -9.99 -10.73 11.87
C LYS A 3 -8.97 -10.02 12.78
N SER A 4 -9.39 -9.09 13.66
CA SER A 4 -8.48 -8.09 14.24
C SER A 4 -8.34 -8.08 15.77
N ASP A 5 -9.22 -8.77 16.51
CA ASP A 5 -9.13 -8.83 17.99
C ASP A 5 -8.40 -10.07 18.54
N VAL A 6 -8.03 -11.03 17.67
CA VAL A 6 -7.28 -12.22 18.07
C VAL A 6 -5.79 -11.96 17.88
N GLN A 7 -5.04 -11.90 18.98
CA GLN A 7 -3.58 -11.86 18.92
C GLN A 7 -3.03 -13.22 18.44
N VAL A 8 -2.86 -13.35 17.12
CA VAL A 8 -2.34 -14.58 16.48
C VAL A 8 -0.82 -14.72 16.66
N HIS A 9 -0.12 -13.61 16.88
CA HIS A 9 1.34 -13.60 16.97
C HIS A 9 1.82 -13.78 18.43
N LYS A 10 2.93 -14.52 18.60
CA LYS A 10 3.57 -14.72 19.92
C LYS A 10 3.85 -13.41 20.66
N ALA A 11 4.29 -12.38 19.93
CA ALA A 11 4.54 -11.06 20.49
C ALA A 11 3.27 -10.19 20.49
N PHE A 12 3.02 -9.51 21.61
CA PHE A 12 1.96 -8.52 21.75
C PHE A 12 2.10 -7.39 20.72
N GLN A 13 1.06 -7.18 19.92
CA GLN A 13 1.04 -6.16 18.88
C GLN A 13 0.40 -4.87 19.41
N LYS A 14 1.14 -3.76 19.39
CA LYS A 14 0.65 -2.43 19.78
C LYS A 14 1.30 -1.34 18.95
N GLN A 15 0.63 -0.19 18.87
CA GLN A 15 1.23 1.03 18.33
C GLN A 15 2.23 1.60 19.36
N PRO A 16 3.46 1.93 18.97
CA PRO A 16 4.48 2.40 19.90
C PRO A 16 4.17 3.79 20.46
N THR A 17 3.58 4.67 19.65
CA THR A 17 3.27 6.06 20.02
C THR A 17 2.09 6.18 20.98
N VAL A 18 1.28 5.12 21.13
CA VAL A 18 0.04 5.15 21.91
C VAL A 18 0.24 4.42 23.24
N SER A 19 0.08 5.14 24.36
CA SER A 19 0.09 4.54 25.70
C SER A 19 -1.25 3.87 26.02
N VAL A 20 -1.34 2.57 25.75
CA VAL A 20 -2.55 1.75 25.96
C VAL A 20 -3.03 1.79 27.43
N LYS A 21 -2.10 1.81 28.40
CA LYS A 21 -2.42 1.82 29.84
C LYS A 21 -3.18 3.07 30.29
N LYS A 22 -2.83 4.25 29.76
CA LYS A 22 -3.51 5.51 30.08
C LYS A 22 -4.91 5.56 29.48
N LEU A 23 -5.08 4.94 28.32
CA LEU A 23 -6.32 4.95 27.54
C LEU A 23 -7.36 3.95 28.04
N GLN A 24 -6.92 2.76 28.44
CA GLN A 24 -7.79 1.76 29.09
C GLN A 24 -8.41 2.31 30.39
N LYS A 25 -7.65 3.10 31.17
CA LYS A 25 -8.18 3.79 32.36
C LYS A 25 -9.27 4.83 32.05
N LEU A 26 -9.30 5.37 30.82
CA LEU A 26 -10.22 6.43 30.40
C LEU A 26 -11.41 5.90 29.57
N GLY A 27 -11.51 4.58 29.37
CA GLY A 27 -12.54 3.97 28.52
C GLY A 27 -12.47 4.34 27.04
N LYS A 28 -11.42 5.07 26.62
CA LYS A 28 -11.24 5.55 25.25
C LYS A 28 -10.18 4.72 24.54
N ARG A 29 -10.49 4.20 23.35
CA ARG A 29 -9.48 3.64 22.44
C ARG A 29 -8.88 4.80 21.65
N ALA A 30 -7.66 5.24 21.98
CA ALA A 30 -6.94 6.12 21.06
C ALA A 30 -6.12 5.29 20.09
N ARG A 31 -6.18 5.66 18.82
CA ARG A 31 -5.41 5.09 17.72
C ARG A 31 -4.57 6.20 17.13
N TYR A 32 -3.29 5.93 16.93
CA TYR A 32 -2.42 6.85 16.21
C TYR A 32 -2.67 6.72 14.71
N TRP A 33 -2.96 7.85 14.09
CA TRP A 33 -2.98 8.04 12.65
C TRP A 33 -2.34 9.39 12.33
N LYS A 34 -1.84 9.55 11.12
CA LYS A 34 -1.29 10.81 10.62
C LYS A 34 -1.72 11.04 9.18
N ASP A 35 -1.71 12.31 8.80
CA ASP A 35 -1.70 12.70 7.40
C ASP A 35 -0.31 12.42 6.79
N VAL A 36 -0.30 11.92 5.56
CA VAL A 36 0.91 11.61 4.79
C VAL A 36 1.33 12.84 3.96
N GLY A 37 0.41 13.79 3.72
CA GLY A 37 0.62 14.93 2.85
C GLY A 37 0.50 14.58 1.36
N MET A 38 1.00 15.47 0.49
CA MET A 38 0.92 15.35 -0.98
C MET A 38 -0.51 15.22 -1.54
N GLY A 39 -1.51 15.73 -0.82
CA GLY A 39 -2.92 15.70 -1.25
C GLY A 39 -3.61 14.33 -1.14
N PHE A 40 -2.99 13.35 -0.47
CA PHE A 40 -3.62 12.04 -0.25
C PHE A 40 -4.51 12.07 1.00
N VAL A 41 -5.77 11.69 0.82
CA VAL A 41 -6.72 11.58 1.94
C VAL A 41 -6.41 10.34 2.77
N THR A 42 -6.32 10.50 4.09
CA THR A 42 -6.23 9.39 5.04
C THR A 42 -7.49 8.51 4.98
N PRO A 43 -7.37 7.19 4.75
CA PRO A 43 -8.54 6.32 4.64
C PRO A 43 -9.27 6.17 5.99
N LYS A 44 -10.60 6.04 5.96
CA LYS A 44 -11.44 5.84 7.16
C LYS A 44 -10.97 4.65 7.99
N GLU A 45 -10.65 3.54 7.32
CA GLU A 45 -10.14 2.32 7.95
C GLU A 45 -8.82 2.52 8.71
N ALA A 46 -8.00 3.51 8.35
CA ALA A 46 -6.81 3.83 9.13
C ALA A 46 -7.15 4.54 10.46
N LYS A 47 -8.24 5.32 10.50
CA LYS A 47 -8.70 6.05 11.70
C LYS A 47 -9.46 5.14 12.66
N GLU A 48 -10.32 4.28 12.14
CA GLU A 48 -11.27 3.48 12.93
C GLU A 48 -10.84 2.03 13.14
N GLY A 49 -10.06 1.46 12.21
CA GLY A 49 -9.73 0.04 12.21
C GLY A 49 -8.86 -0.40 13.41
N HIS A 50 -8.75 -1.72 13.61
CA HIS A 50 -8.03 -2.31 14.75
C HIS A 50 -6.71 -3.00 14.39
N TYR A 51 -6.27 -2.93 13.14
CA TYR A 51 -5.01 -3.52 12.70
C TYR A 51 -3.78 -2.81 13.31
N VAL A 52 -2.70 -3.55 13.56
CA VAL A 52 -1.39 -2.98 13.93
C VAL A 52 -0.40 -3.27 12.83
N ASP A 53 0.03 -2.22 12.11
CA ASP A 53 1.05 -2.31 11.07
C ASP A 53 2.08 -1.18 11.21
N LYS A 54 3.31 -1.55 11.59
CA LYS A 54 4.42 -0.60 11.75
C LYS A 54 4.89 -0.02 10.41
N LYS A 55 4.58 -0.68 9.30
CA LYS A 55 4.97 -0.29 7.94
C LYS A 55 3.90 0.53 7.22
N CYS A 56 2.72 0.74 7.84
CA CYS A 56 1.66 1.56 7.27
C CYS A 56 2.11 3.04 7.18
N PRO A 57 1.77 3.75 6.07
CA PRO A 57 2.11 5.17 5.94
C PRO A 57 1.25 6.06 6.83
N PHE A 58 0.04 5.62 7.20
CA PHE A 58 -0.91 6.41 8.00
C PHE A 58 -0.81 6.13 9.51
N THR A 59 -0.67 4.87 9.92
CA THR A 59 -0.70 4.46 11.34
C THR A 59 0.67 4.07 11.89
N GLY A 60 1.69 4.05 11.03
CA GLY A 60 3.08 3.75 11.38
C GLY A 60 4.02 4.95 11.22
N ASN A 61 5.30 4.74 11.56
CA ASN A 61 6.35 5.74 11.38
C ASN A 61 7.08 5.55 10.04
N VAL A 62 6.32 5.47 8.94
CA VAL A 62 6.87 5.46 7.59
C VAL A 62 6.59 6.82 6.95
N SER A 63 7.63 7.52 6.52
CA SER A 63 7.51 8.73 5.72
C SER A 63 7.53 8.38 4.23
N ILE A 64 6.68 9.07 3.49
CA ILE A 64 6.60 8.98 2.04
C ILE A 64 7.32 10.20 1.47
N ARG A 65 8.15 9.99 0.44
CA ARG A 65 9.00 11.02 -0.15
C ARG A 65 9.36 10.67 -1.59
N GLY A 66 9.69 11.68 -2.38
CA GLY A 66 10.21 11.49 -3.73
C GLY A 66 9.13 11.00 -4.69
N ARG A 67 9.38 9.88 -5.36
CA ARG A 67 8.57 9.43 -6.51
C ARG A 67 7.21 8.88 -6.07
N VAL A 68 6.16 9.30 -6.77
CA VAL A 68 4.83 8.69 -6.72
C VAL A 68 4.57 8.03 -8.07
N LEU A 69 4.15 6.77 -8.05
CA LEU A 69 3.93 5.96 -9.26
C LEU A 69 2.51 5.41 -9.27
N LYS A 70 1.91 5.38 -10.46
CA LYS A 70 0.62 4.74 -10.71
C LYS A 70 0.84 3.47 -11.52
N GLY A 71 0.14 2.40 -11.14
CA GLY A 71 0.31 1.10 -11.79
C GLY A 71 -0.85 0.15 -11.49
N MET A 72 -0.88 -0.97 -12.22
CA MET A 72 -1.90 -2.00 -12.06
C MET A 72 -1.39 -3.11 -11.13
N VAL A 73 -2.25 -3.63 -10.26
CA VAL A 73 -1.90 -4.75 -9.39
C VAL A 73 -1.84 -6.05 -10.19
N LEU A 74 -0.66 -6.68 -10.20
CA LEU A 74 -0.47 -7.98 -10.82
C LEU A 74 -0.81 -9.12 -9.86
N SER A 75 -0.36 -9.01 -8.61
CA SER A 75 -0.60 -10.01 -7.58
C SER A 75 -0.63 -9.40 -6.19
N HIS A 76 -1.50 -9.96 -5.35
CA HIS A 76 -1.61 -9.65 -3.92
C HIS A 76 -1.61 -10.95 -3.09
N LYS A 77 -0.65 -11.84 -3.38
CA LYS A 77 -0.54 -13.15 -2.70
C LYS A 77 0.28 -13.11 -1.41
N MET A 78 1.12 -12.09 -1.24
CA MET A 78 1.99 -11.94 -0.07
C MET A 78 1.25 -11.20 1.04
N LYS A 79 1.55 -11.52 2.30
CA LYS A 79 0.99 -10.79 3.45
C LYS A 79 1.40 -9.31 3.37
N ASN A 80 0.41 -8.42 3.29
CA ASN A 80 0.57 -6.97 3.30
C ASN A 80 1.56 -6.45 2.23
N THR A 81 1.71 -7.14 1.11
CA THR A 81 2.58 -6.71 0.00
C THR A 81 1.93 -7.10 -1.32
N LEU A 82 1.94 -6.18 -2.27
CA LEU A 82 1.52 -6.42 -3.63
C LEU A 82 2.68 -6.27 -4.61
N VAL A 83 2.51 -6.84 -5.79
CA VAL A 83 3.35 -6.55 -6.96
C VAL A 83 2.51 -5.79 -7.95
N MET A 84 2.90 -4.56 -8.27
CA MET A 84 2.30 -3.77 -9.32
C MET A 84 3.15 -3.80 -10.58
N ARG A 85 2.51 -3.60 -11.73
CA ARG A 85 3.15 -3.43 -13.02
C ARG A 85 2.95 -1.99 -13.50
N VAL A 86 4.06 -1.35 -13.82
CA VAL A 86 4.10 -0.05 -14.52
C VAL A 86 4.49 -0.32 -15.96
N SER A 87 3.62 0.04 -16.89
CA SER A 87 3.83 -0.14 -18.32
C SER A 87 4.19 1.20 -18.96
N TYR A 88 5.16 1.22 -19.86
CA TYR A 88 5.61 2.42 -20.55
C TYR A 88 6.05 2.10 -21.97
N LEU A 89 6.10 3.13 -22.81
CA LEU A 89 6.60 3.04 -24.18
C LEU A 89 8.07 3.49 -24.19
N HIS A 90 8.94 2.64 -24.74
CA HIS A 90 10.34 2.97 -24.95
C HIS A 90 10.55 3.37 -26.42
N TYR A 91 11.10 4.55 -26.65
CA TYR A 91 11.35 5.07 -28.00
C TYR A 91 12.61 4.42 -28.60
N VAL A 92 12.53 3.99 -29.86
CA VAL A 92 13.66 3.43 -30.62
C VAL A 92 14.05 4.43 -31.72
N PRO A 93 15.14 5.21 -31.53
CA PRO A 93 15.47 6.33 -32.40
C PRO A 93 15.68 5.94 -33.87
N LYS A 94 16.36 4.82 -34.13
CA LYS A 94 16.66 4.34 -35.48
C LYS A 94 15.40 4.15 -36.34
N TYR A 95 14.30 3.70 -35.72
CA TYR A 95 13.08 3.34 -36.45
C TYR A 95 11.94 4.34 -36.25
N ASN A 96 12.15 5.40 -35.46
CA ASN A 96 11.12 6.38 -35.07
C ASN A 96 9.81 5.70 -34.60
N ARG A 97 9.96 4.64 -33.78
CA ARG A 97 8.85 3.82 -33.27
C ARG A 97 8.99 3.58 -31.78
N PHE A 98 7.90 3.20 -31.13
CA PHE A 98 7.88 2.82 -29.71
C PHE A 98 7.71 1.32 -29.54
N GLU A 99 8.38 0.75 -28.55
CA GLU A 99 8.15 -0.61 -28.07
C GLU A 99 7.53 -0.62 -26.67
N LYS A 100 6.68 -1.60 -26.40
CA LYS A 100 6.01 -1.75 -25.10
C LYS A 100 6.97 -2.40 -24.11
N ARG A 101 7.28 -1.71 -23.01
CA ARG A 101 8.04 -2.25 -21.88
C ARG A 101 7.22 -2.19 -20.60
N HIS A 102 7.65 -2.97 -19.60
CA HIS A 102 7.03 -2.95 -18.29
C HIS A 102 8.06 -3.16 -17.18
N LYS A 103 7.75 -2.67 -15.99
CA LYS A 103 8.52 -2.90 -14.77
C LYS A 103 7.61 -3.38 -13.67
N ASN A 104 8.02 -4.45 -12.99
CA ASN A 104 7.32 -4.94 -11.80
C ASN A 104 7.91 -4.25 -10.57
N ILE A 105 7.04 -3.68 -9.73
CA ILE A 105 7.43 -2.95 -8.52
C ILE A 105 6.69 -3.58 -7.33
N PRO A 106 7.41 -4.13 -6.34
CA PRO A 106 6.79 -4.59 -5.11
C PRO A 106 6.52 -3.39 -4.18
N ALA A 107 5.31 -3.35 -3.64
CA ALA A 107 4.87 -2.29 -2.72
C ALA A 107 4.20 -2.89 -1.48
N HIS A 108 4.45 -2.27 -0.32
CA HIS A 108 3.75 -2.59 0.91
C HIS A 108 2.29 -2.13 0.83
N VAL A 109 1.38 -2.93 1.33
CA VAL A 109 -0.06 -2.63 1.40
C VAL A 109 -0.45 -2.61 2.86
N SER A 110 -0.84 -1.44 3.34
CA SER A 110 -1.46 -1.34 4.66
C SER A 110 -2.81 -2.07 4.67
N PRO A 111 -3.16 -2.78 5.77
CA PRO A 111 -4.47 -3.43 5.91
C PRO A 111 -5.67 -2.49 5.79
N CYS A 112 -5.48 -1.17 5.83
CA CYS A 112 -6.55 -0.20 5.58
C CYS A 112 -7.10 -0.22 4.15
N PHE A 113 -6.43 -0.91 3.23
CA PHE A 113 -6.89 -1.06 1.87
C PHE A 113 -7.25 -2.52 1.58
N THR A 114 -8.42 -2.72 0.99
CA THR A 114 -8.79 -3.98 0.34
C THR A 114 -8.33 -3.92 -1.11
N VAL A 115 -7.46 -4.83 -1.53
CA VAL A 115 -6.86 -4.81 -2.87
C VAL A 115 -7.08 -6.15 -3.57
N SER A 116 -7.50 -6.08 -4.83
CA SER A 116 -7.68 -7.21 -5.72
C SER A 116 -6.67 -7.15 -6.87
N ALA A 117 -6.43 -8.28 -7.54
CA ALA A 117 -5.64 -8.28 -8.78
C ALA A 117 -6.42 -7.51 -9.87
N GLY A 118 -5.73 -6.65 -10.62
CA GLY A 118 -6.34 -5.79 -11.64
C GLY A 118 -6.77 -4.40 -11.15
N ASP A 119 -6.77 -4.16 -9.83
CA ASP A 119 -6.97 -2.82 -9.28
C ASP A 119 -5.86 -1.87 -9.74
N ILE A 120 -6.16 -0.57 -9.77
CA ILE A 120 -5.19 0.47 -10.06
C ILE A 120 -4.76 1.08 -8.73
N VAL A 121 -3.46 1.20 -8.54
CA VAL A 121 -2.90 1.65 -7.27
C VAL A 121 -1.90 2.76 -7.50
N THR A 122 -1.93 3.74 -6.59
CA THR A 122 -0.93 4.81 -6.51
C THR A 122 -0.03 4.50 -5.32
N VAL A 123 1.27 4.38 -5.58
CA VAL A 123 2.29 4.09 -4.57
C VAL A 123 3.23 5.27 -4.40
N GLY A 124 3.66 5.51 -3.16
CA GLY A 124 4.68 6.48 -2.83
C GLY A 124 5.98 5.80 -2.44
N GLN A 125 7.10 6.38 -2.85
CA GLN A 125 8.43 5.95 -2.42
C GLN A 125 8.59 6.14 -0.91
N CYS A 126 9.20 5.16 -0.26
CA CYS A 126 9.42 5.15 1.18
C CYS A 126 10.86 4.71 1.50
N ARG A 127 11.18 4.64 2.79
CA ARG A 127 12.45 4.02 3.23
C ARG A 127 12.42 2.52 2.92
N PRO A 128 13.57 1.86 2.69
CA PRO A 128 13.59 0.40 2.50
C PRO A 128 12.87 -0.33 3.64
N LEU A 129 11.82 -1.10 3.31
CA LEU A 129 11.03 -1.89 4.27
C LEU A 129 11.41 -3.38 4.26
N SER A 130 12.01 -3.82 3.15
CA SER A 130 12.56 -5.16 2.95
C SER A 130 13.63 -5.09 1.84
N LYS A 131 14.18 -6.25 1.45
CA LYS A 131 15.15 -6.36 0.35
C LYS A 131 14.65 -5.70 -0.95
N THR A 132 13.36 -5.86 -1.26
CA THR A 132 12.76 -5.39 -2.51
C THR A 132 11.79 -4.23 -2.31
N VAL A 133 11.06 -4.18 -1.19
CA VAL A 133 9.98 -3.21 -0.97
C VAL A 133 10.55 -1.85 -0.57
N ARG A 134 10.37 -0.88 -1.46
CA ARG A 134 10.76 0.54 -1.29
C ARG A 134 9.60 1.50 -1.59
N PHE A 135 8.39 0.96 -1.78
CA PHE A 135 7.17 1.69 -2.08
C PHE A 135 6.05 1.25 -1.14
N ASN A 136 5.11 2.16 -0.87
CA ASN A 136 3.92 1.92 -0.06
C ASN A 136 2.67 2.40 -0.79
N VAL A 137 1.57 1.68 -0.67
CA VAL A 137 0.30 2.07 -1.29
C VAL A 137 -0.31 3.26 -0.55
N LEU A 138 -0.74 4.26 -1.32
CA LEU A 138 -1.37 5.50 -0.82
C LEU A 138 -2.84 5.61 -1.22
N LYS A 139 -3.18 5.15 -2.42
CA LYS A 139 -4.53 5.20 -2.97
C LYS A 139 -4.80 3.95 -3.81
N VAL A 140 -6.02 3.44 -3.71
CA VAL A 140 -6.52 2.33 -4.50
C VAL A 140 -7.74 2.81 -5.27
N GLU A 141 -7.75 2.55 -6.57
CA GLU A 141 -8.87 2.77 -7.48
C GLU A 141 -9.34 1.39 -7.93
N LYS A 142 -10.60 1.06 -7.59
CA LYS A 142 -11.19 -0.22 -7.95
C LYS A 142 -11.36 -0.31 -9.45
N ASN A 143 -10.92 -1.42 -10.03
CA ASN A 143 -10.98 -1.63 -11.47
C ASN A 143 -11.19 -3.11 -11.76
N GLU A 144 -12.19 -3.40 -12.57
CA GLU A 144 -12.47 -4.77 -13.03
C GLU A 144 -11.74 -5.02 -14.35
N ILE A 145 -11.16 -6.22 -14.47
CA ILE A 145 -10.48 -6.66 -15.68
C ILE A 145 -11.02 -8.03 -16.05
N PHE A 146 -11.41 -8.19 -17.30
CA PHE A 146 -11.76 -9.48 -17.86
C PHE A 146 -10.48 -10.26 -18.23
N GLY A 147 -10.32 -11.45 -17.67
CA GLY A 147 -9.18 -12.32 -17.95
C GLY A 147 -7.92 -12.04 -17.13
N ASN A 148 -6.74 -12.36 -17.68
CA ASN A 148 -5.48 -12.33 -16.94
C ASN A 148 -4.89 -10.91 -16.84
N PRO A 149 -4.63 -10.38 -15.64
CA PRO A 149 -4.00 -9.06 -15.44
C PRO A 149 -2.66 -8.88 -16.17
N ARG A 150 -1.93 -9.97 -16.46
CA ARG A 150 -0.67 -9.94 -17.21
C ARG A 150 -0.83 -9.57 -18.68
N LYS A 151 -1.99 -9.85 -19.28
CA LYS A 151 -2.29 -9.53 -20.68
C LYS A 151 -2.76 -8.07 -20.84
N GLN A 152 -3.20 -7.44 -19.76
CA GLN A 152 -3.63 -6.06 -19.81
C GLN A 152 -2.45 -5.09 -19.93
N PHE A 153 -2.51 -4.22 -20.93
CA PHE A 153 -1.57 -3.12 -21.12
C PHE A 153 -2.32 -1.79 -20.97
N ARG A 154 -1.87 -0.96 -20.04
CA ARG A 154 -2.43 0.37 -19.80
C ARG A 154 -1.31 1.35 -19.56
N LEU A 155 -1.35 2.47 -20.27
CA LEU A 155 -0.51 3.64 -20.00
C LEU A 155 -1.22 4.48 -18.93
N PHE A 156 -0.46 4.94 -17.94
CA PHE A 156 -0.93 5.75 -16.83
C PHE A 156 -0.31 7.12 -16.88
#